data_AF-A0A7X1THV5-F1
#
_entry.id   AF-A0A7X1THV5-F1
#
_cell.length_a   1.000
_cell.length_b   1.000
_cell.length_c   1.000
_cell.angle_alpha   90.00
_cell.angle_beta   90.00
_cell.angle_gamma   90.00
#
_symmetry.space_group_name_H-M   'P 1'
#
loop_
_entity.id
_entity.type
_entity.pdbx_description
1 polymer ?
#
loop_
_entity_poly.entity_id
_entity_poly.type
_entity_poly.pdbx_seq_one_letter_code
_entity_poly.pdbx_strand_id
1 'polypeptide(L)'
;MNHTAGLSTLDRSLTQAMPASFSHAASPDCAIARLCHALDAAFDTCDDAQDPSLHASFARGVRAALAEAAADPALLTDAQREGAANGYRRHLLAADPLGRYAIAALVWMPGQASPIHAHHTWCGYAVIDGTLTETTYEWNPASECATPLRDQSREPGAVSFTRAGRTGIHRLGNSSGTAAVSLHIYGVPGERIASHVNDIVRIADSAQAFLA
;
A
#
# COMPACT_ATOMS: atom_id res chain seq x y z
N MET A 1 57.94 27.27 -56.53
CA MET A 1 57.97 26.91 -55.11
C MET A 1 57.56 28.12 -54.29
N ASN A 2 56.81 27.86 -53.22
CA ASN A 2 56.23 28.79 -52.22
C ASN A 2 54.92 29.48 -52.60
N HIS A 3 53.84 28.73 -52.40
CA HIS A 3 52.51 29.25 -52.11
C HIS A 3 52.48 29.88 -50.72
N THR A 4 51.93 31.08 -50.58
CA THR A 4 51.39 31.56 -49.29
C THR A 4 50.06 32.23 -49.58
N ALA A 5 48.96 31.58 -49.19
CA ALA A 5 47.61 32.08 -49.25
C ALA A 5 46.96 31.85 -47.88
N GLY A 6 46.11 32.77 -47.43
CA GLY A 6 45.11 32.49 -46.40
C GLY A 6 44.89 33.60 -45.40
N LEU A 7 44.00 34.55 -45.72
CA LEU A 7 43.15 35.20 -44.73
C LEU A 7 42.23 34.16 -44.07
N SER A 8 41.89 34.31 -42.79
CA SER A 8 40.53 34.02 -42.30
C SER A 8 40.35 34.45 -40.83
N THR A 9 39.50 35.47 -40.68
CA THR A 9 38.36 35.62 -39.75
C THR A 9 38.38 35.05 -38.33
N LEU A 10 38.06 35.97 -37.41
CA LEU A 10 37.64 35.79 -36.03
C LEU A 10 36.50 34.76 -35.91
N ASP A 11 36.65 33.78 -35.01
CA ASP A 11 35.53 33.06 -34.42
C ASP A 11 35.73 33.01 -32.91
N ARG A 12 34.78 33.60 -32.18
CA ARG A 12 34.74 33.60 -30.72
C ARG A 12 33.30 33.40 -30.27
N SER A 13 32.75 32.23 -30.56
CA SER A 13 31.55 31.72 -29.89
C SER A 13 31.93 30.61 -28.91
N LEU A 14 32.16 31.01 -27.65
CA LEU A 14 32.17 30.09 -26.52
C LEU A 14 30.72 29.79 -26.13
N THR A 15 30.13 28.77 -26.75
CA THR A 15 28.86 28.21 -26.27
C THR A 15 29.20 27.26 -25.12
N GLN A 16 29.09 27.76 -23.89
CA GLN A 16 29.16 26.93 -22.69
C GLN A 16 27.91 26.04 -22.68
N ALA A 17 28.09 24.75 -22.96
CA ALA A 17 27.04 23.76 -22.78
C ALA A 17 26.69 23.68 -21.29
N MET A 18 25.47 24.08 -20.94
CA MET A 18 24.91 23.83 -19.61
C MET A 18 24.80 22.31 -19.43
N PRO A 19 25.22 21.74 -18.28
CA PRO A 19 24.99 20.33 -18.04
C PRO A 19 23.48 20.12 -17.99
N ALA A 20 22.99 19.13 -18.75
CA ALA A 20 21.62 18.67 -18.61
C ALA A 20 21.42 18.25 -17.15
N SER A 21 20.52 18.94 -16.44
CA SER A 21 20.00 18.45 -15.17
C SER A 21 19.34 17.11 -15.45
N PHE A 22 20.04 16.02 -15.12
CA PHE A 22 19.40 14.74 -14.94
C PHE A 22 18.51 14.90 -13.71
N SER A 23 17.22 15.21 -13.93
CA SER A 23 16.20 14.81 -12.97
C SER A 23 16.41 13.32 -12.75
N HIS A 24 16.90 12.96 -11.57
CA HIS A 24 16.88 11.57 -11.15
C HIS A 24 15.40 11.19 -11.19
N ALA A 25 14.99 10.43 -12.21
CA ALA A 25 13.68 9.79 -12.18
C ALA A 25 13.60 9.07 -10.84
N ALA A 26 12.58 9.37 -10.04
CA ALA A 26 12.43 8.73 -8.74
C ALA A 26 12.46 7.21 -8.97
N SER A 27 13.36 6.50 -8.30
CA SER A 27 13.41 5.04 -8.36
C SER A 27 12.46 4.44 -7.32
N PRO A 28 12.00 3.19 -7.52
CA PRO A 28 11.24 2.46 -6.51
C PRO A 28 11.93 2.43 -5.15
N ASP A 29 13.25 2.25 -5.12
CA ASP A 29 14.02 2.26 -3.88
C ASP A 29 13.91 3.60 -3.14
N CYS A 30 13.94 4.72 -3.87
CA CYS A 30 13.76 6.05 -3.28
C CYS A 30 12.32 6.26 -2.76
N ALA A 31 11.31 5.77 -3.48
CA ALA A 31 9.91 5.88 -3.08
C ALA A 31 9.61 5.04 -1.83
N ILE A 32 10.10 3.79 -1.80
CA ILE A 32 9.98 2.90 -0.63
C ILE A 32 10.74 3.49 0.57
N ALA A 33 11.94 4.05 0.37
CA ALA A 33 12.70 4.70 1.44
C ALA A 33 11.94 5.91 2.04
N ARG A 34 11.29 6.74 1.20
CA ARG A 34 10.43 7.84 1.69
C ARG A 34 9.25 7.31 2.51
N LEU A 35 8.59 6.25 2.04
CA LEU A 35 7.51 5.61 2.77
C LEU A 35 7.98 5.10 4.14
N CYS A 36 9.11 4.39 4.20
CA CYS A 36 9.70 3.94 5.47
C CYS A 36 9.98 5.11 6.40
N HIS A 37 10.62 6.18 5.91
CA HIS A 37 10.89 7.38 6.72
C HIS A 37 9.61 8.03 7.27
N ALA A 38 8.55 8.10 6.47
CA ALA A 38 7.27 8.64 6.91
C ALA A 38 6.59 7.76 7.97
N LEU A 39 6.76 6.42 7.89
CA LEU A 39 6.27 5.50 8.92
C LEU A 39 7.07 5.65 10.21
N ASP A 40 8.40 5.73 10.13
CA ASP A 40 9.27 5.98 11.29
C ASP A 40 8.85 7.26 12.02
N ALA A 41 8.64 8.35 11.28
CA ALA A 41 8.14 9.59 11.85
C ALA A 41 6.77 9.42 12.53
N ALA A 42 5.88 8.55 12.02
CA ALA A 42 4.60 8.27 12.68
C ALA A 42 4.80 7.52 14.00
N PHE A 43 5.74 6.57 14.08
CA PHE A 43 6.13 5.90 15.32
C PHE A 43 6.69 6.88 16.35
N ASP A 44 7.55 7.81 15.93
CA ASP A 44 8.17 8.81 16.81
C ASP A 44 7.14 9.75 17.47
N THR A 45 5.90 9.84 16.94
CA THR A 45 4.82 10.62 17.56
C THR A 45 4.11 9.91 18.72
N CYS A 46 4.50 8.67 19.05
CA CYS A 46 3.83 7.81 20.03
C CYS A 46 4.85 7.32 21.06
N ASP A 47 5.10 8.12 22.08
CA ASP A 47 6.04 7.84 23.19
C ASP A 47 5.93 6.41 23.74
N ASP A 48 6.90 5.53 23.41
CA ASP A 48 7.07 4.13 23.86
C ASP A 48 5.77 3.32 24.06
N ALA A 49 4.74 3.59 23.26
CA ALA A 49 3.44 2.97 23.40
C ALA A 49 3.51 1.50 22.99
N GLN A 50 2.98 0.61 23.83
CA GLN A 50 2.96 -0.83 23.54
C GLN A 50 2.09 -1.18 22.32
N ASP A 51 1.09 -0.35 21.99
CA ASP A 51 0.35 -0.40 20.73
C ASP A 51 0.22 1.02 20.14
N PRO A 52 1.04 1.40 19.15
CA PRO A 52 0.99 2.73 18.54
C PRO A 52 -0.33 2.97 17.82
N SER A 53 -1.04 1.91 17.42
CA SER A 53 -2.31 2.04 16.71
C SER A 53 -3.37 2.70 17.57
N LEU A 54 -3.25 2.66 18.91
CA LEU A 54 -4.15 3.36 19.86
C LEU A 54 -4.05 4.89 19.78
N HIS A 55 -2.99 5.42 19.19
CA HIS A 55 -2.77 6.86 19.06
C HIS A 55 -3.36 7.40 17.75
N ALA A 56 -4.16 8.46 17.85
CA ALA A 56 -4.75 9.09 16.68
C ALA A 56 -3.69 9.76 15.78
N SER A 57 -2.57 10.22 16.35
CA SER A 57 -1.41 10.73 15.61
C SER A 57 -0.81 9.66 14.70
N PHE A 58 -0.55 8.46 15.23
CA PHE A 58 -0.05 7.32 14.46
C PHE A 58 -0.96 7.00 13.26
N ALA A 59 -2.26 6.81 13.52
CA ALA A 59 -3.22 6.46 12.47
C ALA A 59 -3.29 7.55 11.38
N ARG A 60 -3.17 8.83 11.74
CA ARG A 60 -3.09 9.93 10.77
C ARG A 60 -1.77 9.90 9.99
N GLY A 61 -0.64 9.68 10.64
CA GLY A 61 0.67 9.58 10.00
C GLY A 61 0.72 8.44 8.98
N VAL A 62 0.26 7.24 9.36
CA VAL A 62 0.19 6.08 8.45
C VAL A 62 -0.73 6.34 7.26
N ARG A 63 -1.90 6.97 7.48
CA ARG A 63 -2.81 7.32 6.37
C ARG A 63 -2.19 8.33 5.41
N ALA A 64 -1.47 9.33 5.92
CA ALA A 64 -0.79 10.32 5.09
C ALA A 64 0.33 9.67 4.27
N ALA A 65 1.17 8.85 4.90
CA ALA A 65 2.24 8.11 4.24
C ALA A 65 1.71 7.17 3.13
N LEU A 66 0.61 6.47 3.39
CA LEU A 66 -0.08 5.65 2.40
C LEU A 66 -0.62 6.46 1.22
N ALA A 67 -1.25 7.61 1.48
CA ALA A 67 -1.78 8.47 0.44
C ALA A 67 -0.68 9.01 -0.48
N GLU A 68 0.43 9.47 0.11
CA GLU A 68 1.58 9.97 -0.65
C GLU A 68 2.24 8.86 -1.47
N ALA A 69 2.50 7.70 -0.86
CA ALA A 69 3.12 6.57 -1.56
C ALA A 69 2.24 6.03 -2.69
N ALA A 70 0.92 5.91 -2.48
CA ALA A 70 0.01 5.42 -3.52
C ALA A 70 -0.13 6.38 -4.72
N ALA A 71 0.17 7.66 -4.52
CA ALA A 71 0.20 8.65 -5.60
C ALA A 71 1.53 8.69 -6.37
N ASP A 72 2.57 7.98 -5.89
CA ASP A 72 3.88 7.96 -6.49
C ASP A 72 3.98 6.89 -7.60
N PRO A 73 4.08 7.27 -8.89
CA PRO A 73 4.14 6.31 -9.98
C PRO A 73 5.42 5.46 -9.95
N ALA A 74 6.47 5.90 -9.25
CA ALA A 74 7.71 5.16 -9.11
C ALA A 74 7.65 4.08 -8.01
N LEU A 75 6.59 4.02 -7.19
CA LEU A 75 6.55 3.14 -6.02
C LEU A 75 6.78 1.66 -6.36
N LEU A 76 6.22 1.18 -7.47
CA LEU A 76 6.24 -0.24 -7.85
C LEU A 76 6.91 -0.45 -9.21
N THR A 77 7.77 -1.46 -9.26
CA THR A 77 8.26 -2.05 -10.52
C THR A 77 7.18 -2.88 -11.21
N ASP A 78 7.36 -3.18 -12.50
CA ASP A 78 6.47 -4.09 -13.23
C ASP A 78 6.39 -5.48 -12.61
N ALA A 79 7.52 -6.02 -12.12
CA ALA A 79 7.56 -7.32 -11.46
C ALA A 79 6.71 -7.35 -10.18
N GLN A 80 6.67 -6.24 -9.43
CA GLN A 80 5.83 -6.08 -8.23
C GLN A 80 4.34 -5.86 -8.56
N ARG A 81 3.98 -5.79 -9.85
CA ARG A 81 2.60 -5.70 -10.34
C ARG A 81 2.12 -7.03 -10.93
N GLU A 82 2.96 -8.05 -10.99
CA GLU A 82 2.57 -9.36 -11.51
C GLU A 82 1.57 -10.06 -10.57
N GLY A 83 0.44 -10.51 -11.12
CA GLY A 83 -0.57 -11.26 -10.40
C GLY A 83 -0.31 -12.77 -10.37
N ALA A 84 -1.27 -13.52 -9.81
CA ALA A 84 -1.29 -14.98 -9.85
C ALA A 84 -2.72 -15.49 -10.15
N ALA A 85 -2.85 -16.71 -10.70
CA ALA A 85 -4.15 -17.27 -11.06
C ALA A 85 -4.97 -17.73 -9.84
N ASN A 86 -4.32 -18.39 -8.88
CA ASN A 86 -5.01 -19.11 -7.79
C ASN A 86 -5.41 -18.23 -6.59
N GLY A 87 -5.03 -16.96 -6.59
CA GLY A 87 -5.31 -16.03 -5.51
C GLY A 87 -4.55 -14.72 -5.71
N TYR A 88 -4.92 -13.71 -4.93
CA TYR A 88 -4.20 -12.44 -4.96
C TYR A 88 -2.75 -12.67 -4.50
N ARG A 89 -1.80 -12.01 -5.17
CA ARG A 89 -0.37 -12.15 -4.86
C ARG A 89 0.05 -11.04 -3.90
N ARG A 90 0.91 -11.39 -2.93
CA ARG A 90 1.60 -10.43 -2.05
C ARG A 90 3.06 -10.31 -2.50
N HIS A 91 3.49 -9.10 -2.82
CA HIS A 91 4.89 -8.75 -3.06
C HIS A 91 5.41 -7.98 -1.86
N LEU A 92 6.29 -8.57 -1.06
CA LEU A 92 6.96 -7.86 0.03
C LEU A 92 7.88 -6.79 -0.57
N LEU A 93 7.70 -5.54 -0.16
CA LEU A 93 8.45 -4.39 -0.67
C LEU A 93 9.56 -3.98 0.31
N ALA A 94 9.21 -3.93 1.60
CA ALA A 94 10.12 -3.58 2.68
C ALA A 94 9.60 -4.14 4.00
N ALA A 95 10.50 -4.32 4.96
CA ALA A 95 10.16 -4.61 6.34
C ALA A 95 11.09 -3.80 7.24
N ASP A 96 10.52 -3.31 8.34
CA ASP A 96 11.29 -2.61 9.36
C ASP A 96 12.26 -3.60 10.05
N PRO A 97 13.55 -3.26 10.20
CA PRO A 97 14.54 -4.14 10.83
C PRO A 97 14.29 -4.39 12.32
N LEU A 98 13.50 -3.54 13.00
CA LEU A 98 13.05 -3.78 14.39
C LEU A 98 11.75 -4.59 14.45
N GLY A 99 11.20 -5.02 13.31
CA GLY A 99 9.98 -5.81 13.22
C GLY A 99 8.69 -5.03 13.49
N ARG A 100 8.73 -3.69 13.47
CA ARG A 100 7.57 -2.84 13.78
C ARG A 100 6.50 -2.86 12.69
N TYR A 101 6.89 -3.04 11.43
CA TYR A 101 5.97 -3.14 10.31
C TYR A 101 6.55 -3.88 9.10
N ALA A 102 5.68 -4.30 8.20
CA ALA A 102 6.02 -4.81 6.87
C ALA A 102 5.09 -4.23 5.81
N ILE A 103 5.65 -3.95 4.62
CA ILE A 103 4.98 -3.28 3.50
C ILE A 103 4.87 -4.27 2.34
N ALA A 104 3.69 -4.42 1.76
CA ALA A 104 3.49 -5.23 0.56
C ALA A 104 2.56 -4.58 -0.46
N ALA A 105 2.85 -4.82 -1.74
CA ALA A 105 1.87 -4.64 -2.81
C ALA A 105 1.05 -5.93 -2.95
N LEU A 106 -0.27 -5.79 -3.01
CA LEU A 106 -1.21 -6.87 -3.29
C LEU A 106 -1.77 -6.68 -4.68
N VAL A 107 -1.65 -7.71 -5.51
CA VAL A 107 -2.17 -7.73 -6.88
C VAL A 107 -3.37 -8.65 -6.93
N TRP A 108 -4.51 -8.10 -7.36
CA TRP A 108 -5.82 -8.74 -7.37
C TRP A 108 -6.27 -8.91 -8.83
N MET A 109 -6.30 -10.14 -9.32
CA MET A 109 -6.90 -10.43 -10.62
C MET A 109 -8.43 -10.38 -10.53
N PRO A 110 -9.15 -10.19 -11.66
CA PRO A 110 -10.61 -10.18 -11.67
C PRO A 110 -11.24 -11.37 -10.93
N GLY A 111 -12.22 -11.09 -10.07
CA GLY A 111 -12.93 -12.08 -9.26
C GLY A 111 -12.20 -12.54 -7.99
N GLN A 112 -10.93 -12.18 -7.80
CA GLN A 112 -10.19 -12.55 -6.59
C GLN A 112 -10.63 -11.72 -5.40
N ALA A 113 -10.55 -12.32 -4.21
CA ALA A 113 -10.85 -11.65 -2.96
C ALA A 113 -10.17 -12.33 -1.78
N SER A 114 -10.05 -11.59 -0.68
CA SER A 114 -9.63 -12.13 0.59
C SER A 114 -10.76 -12.99 1.20
N PRO A 115 -10.43 -13.83 2.19
CA PRO A 115 -11.40 -14.25 3.19
C PRO A 115 -12.00 -13.05 3.93
N ILE A 116 -13.08 -13.28 4.67
CA ILE A 116 -13.60 -12.31 5.64
C ILE A 116 -12.70 -12.41 6.88
N HIS A 117 -12.11 -11.29 7.28
CA HIS A 117 -11.11 -11.28 8.34
C HIS A 117 -11.11 -9.99 9.14
N ALA A 118 -10.78 -10.15 10.42
CA ALA A 118 -10.22 -9.11 11.26
C ALA A 118 -8.69 -9.16 11.19
N HIS A 119 -8.01 -8.45 12.11
CA HIS A 119 -6.55 -8.38 12.11
C HIS A 119 -5.97 -8.71 13.49
N HIS A 120 -4.89 -9.49 13.54
CA HIS A 120 -4.11 -9.69 14.77
C HIS A 120 -3.18 -8.52 15.09
N THR A 121 -3.01 -7.60 14.15
CA THR A 121 -2.19 -6.38 14.25
C THR A 121 -2.94 -5.18 13.66
N TRP A 122 -2.39 -3.97 13.75
CA TRP A 122 -2.90 -2.86 12.95
C TRP A 122 -2.59 -3.05 11.46
N CYS A 123 -3.44 -2.47 10.62
CA CYS A 123 -3.36 -2.58 9.17
C CYS A 123 -3.73 -1.23 8.55
N GLY A 124 -2.89 -0.75 7.64
CA GLY A 124 -3.22 0.34 6.73
C GLY A 124 -3.17 -0.13 5.29
N TYR A 125 -4.04 0.37 4.43
CA TYR A 125 -3.94 0.11 3.00
C TYR A 125 -4.38 1.30 2.15
N ALA A 126 -3.86 1.35 0.92
CA ALA A 126 -4.26 2.28 -0.12
C ALA A 126 -4.42 1.56 -1.45
N VAL A 127 -5.41 1.94 -2.26
CA VAL A 127 -5.54 1.46 -3.64
C VAL A 127 -4.61 2.27 -4.54
N ILE A 128 -3.76 1.59 -5.31
CA ILE A 128 -2.85 2.20 -6.28
C ILE A 128 -3.51 2.21 -7.67
N ASP A 129 -3.93 1.04 -8.15
CA ASP A 129 -4.50 0.88 -9.50
C ASP A 129 -5.79 0.07 -9.47
N GLY A 130 -6.67 0.38 -10.43
CA GLY A 130 -7.97 -0.26 -10.54
C GLY A 130 -8.86 0.02 -9.34
N THR A 131 -9.92 -0.76 -9.19
CA THR A 131 -10.94 -0.56 -8.17
C THR A 131 -11.12 -1.83 -7.36
N LEU A 132 -11.10 -1.70 -6.04
CA LEU A 132 -11.46 -2.79 -5.12
C LEU A 132 -12.86 -2.56 -4.55
N THR A 133 -13.55 -3.64 -4.22
CA THR A 133 -14.75 -3.66 -3.39
C THR A 133 -14.32 -4.02 -1.97
N GLU A 134 -14.71 -3.22 -0.99
CA GLU A 134 -14.56 -3.55 0.44
C GLU A 134 -15.94 -3.80 1.05
N THR A 135 -16.18 -5.00 1.55
CA THR A 135 -17.33 -5.30 2.40
C THR A 135 -16.89 -5.18 3.85
N THR A 136 -17.53 -4.33 4.65
CA THR A 136 -17.29 -4.24 6.10
C THR A 136 -18.32 -5.04 6.87
N TYR A 137 -17.93 -5.57 8.03
CA TYR A 137 -18.79 -6.40 8.86
C TYR A 137 -18.80 -5.91 10.31
N GLU A 138 -19.90 -6.16 11.01
CA GLU A 138 -20.03 -5.98 12.45
C GLU A 138 -19.84 -7.31 13.18
N TRP A 139 -19.05 -7.31 14.25
CA TRP A 139 -18.82 -8.48 15.10
C TRP A 139 -19.88 -8.61 16.19
N ASN A 140 -20.53 -9.76 16.28
CA ASN A 140 -21.39 -10.11 17.41
C ASN A 140 -20.65 -11.07 18.37
N PRO A 141 -20.30 -10.63 19.60
CA PRO A 141 -19.57 -11.47 20.55
C PRO A 141 -20.44 -12.59 21.15
N ALA A 142 -21.77 -12.48 21.13
CA ALA A 142 -22.65 -13.51 21.68
C ALA A 142 -22.78 -14.72 20.75
N SER A 143 -22.79 -14.50 19.43
CA SER A 143 -22.84 -15.57 18.43
C SER A 143 -21.49 -15.93 17.83
N GLU A 144 -20.44 -15.20 18.19
CA GLU A 144 -19.09 -15.30 17.59
C GLU A 144 -19.12 -15.28 16.06
N CYS A 145 -19.97 -14.42 15.50
CA CYS A 145 -20.16 -14.29 14.06
C CYS A 145 -20.09 -12.83 13.62
N ALA A 146 -19.61 -12.63 12.39
CA ALA A 146 -19.64 -11.35 11.69
C ALA A 146 -20.87 -11.27 10.78
N THR A 147 -21.51 -10.09 10.73
CA THR A 147 -22.65 -9.80 9.85
C THR A 147 -22.27 -8.69 8.86
N PRO A 148 -22.57 -8.82 7.55
CA PRO A 148 -22.27 -7.77 6.59
C PRO A 148 -22.98 -6.46 6.96
N LEU A 149 -22.23 -5.35 6.91
CA LEU A 149 -22.75 -4.02 7.19
C LEU A 149 -22.95 -3.21 5.92
N ARG A 150 -21.93 -3.14 5.06
CA ARG A 150 -21.98 -2.41 3.78
C ARG A 150 -20.89 -2.85 2.82
N ASP A 151 -21.17 -2.68 1.54
CA ASP A 151 -20.19 -2.71 0.45
C ASP A 151 -19.81 -1.30 0.06
N GLN A 152 -18.53 -1.07 -0.23
CA GLN A 152 -18.02 0.21 -0.72
C GLN A 152 -17.00 0.01 -1.83
N SER A 153 -17.11 0.79 -2.90
CA SER A 153 -16.07 0.89 -3.92
C SER A 153 -14.86 1.65 -3.36
N ARG A 154 -13.66 1.18 -3.71
CA ARG A 154 -12.36 1.74 -3.31
C ARG A 154 -11.58 2.05 -4.58
N GLU A 155 -11.72 3.28 -5.04
CA GLU A 155 -11.03 3.81 -6.21
C GLU A 155 -9.54 4.06 -5.94
N PRO A 156 -8.69 4.26 -6.97
CA PRO A 156 -7.31 4.69 -6.80
C PRO A 156 -7.19 5.88 -5.85
N GLY A 157 -6.24 5.81 -4.91
CA GLY A 157 -6.05 6.80 -3.85
C GLY A 157 -6.93 6.59 -2.61
N ALA A 158 -7.87 5.64 -2.60
CA ALA A 158 -8.68 5.37 -1.42
C ALA A 158 -7.84 4.73 -0.30
N VAL A 159 -7.74 5.40 0.86
CA VAL A 159 -6.94 4.96 2.02
C VAL A 159 -7.81 4.46 3.18
N SER A 160 -7.38 3.39 3.84
CA SER A 160 -7.97 2.87 5.08
C SER A 160 -6.90 2.57 6.13
N PHE A 161 -7.34 2.51 7.39
CA PHE A 161 -6.53 2.09 8.53
C PHE A 161 -7.45 1.50 9.60
N THR A 162 -7.05 0.37 10.16
CA THR A 162 -7.70 -0.30 11.27
C THR A 162 -6.67 -0.74 12.31
N ARG A 163 -7.15 -0.86 13.55
CA ARG A 163 -6.41 -1.45 14.67
C ARG A 163 -6.49 -2.97 14.61
N ALA A 164 -5.69 -3.61 15.46
CA ALA A 164 -5.86 -5.01 15.80
C ALA A 164 -7.24 -5.26 16.42
N GLY A 165 -7.71 -6.50 16.30
CA GLY A 165 -8.99 -6.95 16.81
C GLY A 165 -10.13 -6.86 15.79
N ARG A 166 -11.36 -6.98 16.31
CA ARG A 166 -12.58 -7.27 15.54
C ARG A 166 -13.46 -6.04 15.26
N THR A 167 -12.92 -4.84 15.41
CA THR A 167 -13.63 -3.59 15.10
C THR A 167 -13.58 -3.21 13.62
N GLY A 168 -12.63 -3.76 12.87
CA GLY A 168 -12.42 -3.49 11.44
C GLY A 168 -12.46 -4.76 10.60
N ILE A 169 -13.50 -5.58 10.79
CA ILE A 169 -13.68 -6.80 9.99
C ILE A 169 -14.04 -6.41 8.57
N HIS A 170 -13.32 -6.95 7.60
CA HIS A 170 -13.62 -6.69 6.20
C HIS A 170 -13.30 -7.85 5.27
N ARG A 171 -13.77 -7.70 4.04
CA ARG A 171 -13.37 -8.48 2.88
C ARG A 171 -13.03 -7.51 1.76
N LEU A 172 -11.80 -7.60 1.24
CA LEU A 172 -11.39 -6.91 0.02
C LEU A 172 -11.50 -7.86 -1.16
N GLY A 173 -12.01 -7.37 -2.27
CA GLY A 173 -12.06 -8.13 -3.52
C GLY A 173 -12.02 -7.25 -4.74
N ASN A 174 -11.67 -7.85 -5.87
CA ASN A 174 -11.71 -7.21 -7.17
C ASN A 174 -12.93 -7.73 -7.94
N SER A 175 -14.03 -6.98 -7.85
CA SER A 175 -15.26 -7.26 -8.61
C SER A 175 -15.23 -6.69 -10.03
N SER A 176 -14.13 -6.04 -10.43
CA SER A 176 -13.98 -5.42 -11.75
C SER A 176 -13.45 -6.41 -12.80
N GLY A 177 -13.47 -5.98 -14.07
CA GLY A 177 -12.95 -6.77 -15.21
C GLY A 177 -11.44 -6.63 -15.45
N THR A 178 -10.74 -5.80 -14.67
CA THR A 178 -9.30 -5.53 -14.83
C THR A 178 -8.54 -5.84 -13.55
N ALA A 179 -7.22 -6.04 -13.62
CA ALA A 179 -6.42 -6.19 -12.41
C ALA A 179 -6.47 -4.92 -11.54
N ALA A 180 -6.32 -5.09 -10.23
CA ALA A 180 -6.21 -4.01 -9.26
C ALA A 180 -4.97 -4.22 -8.40
N VAL A 181 -4.38 -3.13 -7.89
CA VAL A 181 -3.19 -3.16 -7.03
C VAL A 181 -3.45 -2.30 -5.79
N SER A 182 -3.15 -2.84 -4.61
CA SER A 182 -3.19 -2.10 -3.35
C SER A 182 -1.88 -2.19 -2.58
N LEU A 183 -1.49 -1.10 -1.94
CA LEU A 183 -0.40 -1.05 -0.97
C LEU A 183 -0.96 -1.39 0.42
N HIS A 184 -0.30 -2.28 1.14
CA HIS A 184 -0.64 -2.66 2.49
C HIS A 184 0.55 -2.52 3.43
N ILE A 185 0.28 -2.05 4.64
CA ILE A 185 1.23 -1.94 5.74
C ILE A 185 0.63 -2.62 6.95
N TYR A 186 1.38 -3.55 7.54
CA TYR A 186 0.94 -4.34 8.67
C TYR A 186 1.94 -4.21 9.81
N GLY A 187 1.47 -4.15 11.05
CA GLY A 187 2.31 -4.15 12.25
C GLY A 187 2.88 -5.53 12.60
N VAL A 188 3.54 -6.19 11.67
CA VAL A 188 4.23 -7.47 11.85
C VAL A 188 5.61 -7.41 11.18
N PRO A 189 6.57 -8.25 11.60
CA PRO A 189 7.82 -8.39 10.87
C PRO A 189 7.57 -9.06 9.49
N GLY A 190 8.49 -8.84 8.56
CA GLY A 190 8.35 -9.23 7.15
C GLY A 190 8.03 -10.71 6.94
N GLU A 191 8.68 -11.60 7.70
CA GLU A 191 8.49 -13.05 7.61
C GLU A 191 7.09 -13.52 8.03
N ARG A 192 6.31 -12.66 8.69
CA ARG A 192 4.96 -12.98 9.19
C ARG A 192 3.83 -12.35 8.40
N ILE A 193 4.14 -11.56 7.37
CA ILE A 193 3.15 -10.80 6.59
C ILE A 193 2.06 -11.67 5.92
N ALA A 194 2.37 -12.93 5.65
CA ALA A 194 1.44 -13.87 5.00
C ALA A 194 0.70 -14.81 5.97
N SER A 195 1.07 -14.84 7.26
CA SER A 195 0.62 -15.87 8.20
C SER A 195 0.04 -15.34 9.51
N HIS A 196 0.39 -14.12 9.93
CA HIS A 196 0.00 -13.58 11.24
C HIS A 196 -0.80 -12.27 11.15
N VAL A 197 -1.26 -11.90 9.96
CA VAL A 197 -2.04 -10.68 9.77
C VAL A 197 -3.53 -10.94 10.02
N ASN A 198 -4.10 -11.92 9.32
CA ASN A 198 -5.55 -12.11 9.27
C ASN A 198 -6.06 -12.95 10.43
N ASP A 199 -7.05 -12.42 11.18
CA ASP A 199 -7.92 -13.19 12.08
C ASP A 199 -9.17 -13.59 11.30
N ILE A 200 -9.24 -14.83 10.79
CA ILE A 200 -10.35 -15.28 9.96
C ILE A 200 -11.58 -15.50 10.84
N VAL A 201 -12.68 -14.82 10.52
CA VAL A 201 -13.91 -14.86 11.33
C VAL A 201 -15.01 -15.67 10.66
N ARG A 202 -15.90 -16.24 11.48
CA ARG A 202 -17.13 -16.87 11.01
C ARG A 202 -18.17 -15.81 10.62
N ILE A 203 -19.03 -16.15 9.67
CA ILE A 203 -20.20 -15.34 9.32
C ILE A 203 -21.46 -15.98 9.85
N ALA A 204 -22.44 -15.15 10.23
CA ALA A 204 -23.74 -15.65 10.62
C ALA A 204 -24.43 -16.29 9.41
N ASP A 205 -25.02 -17.48 9.61
CA ASP A 205 -25.80 -18.13 8.57
C ASP A 205 -26.98 -17.22 8.17
N SER A 206 -27.11 -16.94 6.88
CA SER A 206 -28.16 -16.06 6.34
C SER A 206 -29.59 -16.61 6.52
N ALA A 207 -29.75 -17.79 7.13
CA ALA A 207 -31.02 -18.49 7.28
C ALA A 207 -31.93 -17.97 8.42
N GLN A 208 -31.47 -17.04 9.26
CA GLN A 208 -32.26 -16.51 10.39
C GLN A 208 -32.82 -15.09 10.22
N ALA A 209 -32.67 -14.47 9.04
CA ALA A 209 -33.18 -13.11 8.80
C ALA A 209 -34.64 -13.04 8.31
N PHE A 210 -35.35 -14.16 8.18
CA PHE A 210 -36.73 -14.21 7.63
C PHE A 210 -37.82 -14.72 8.60
N LEU A 211 -37.54 -14.85 9.90
CA LEU A 211 -38.55 -15.29 10.89
C LEU A 211 -38.53 -14.46 12.19
N ALA A 212 -38.62 -13.14 12.06
CA ALA A 212 -39.04 -12.26 13.16
C ALA A 212 -40.13 -11.30 12.68
#